data_AF-A0A1F2T5P6-F1
#
_entry.id   AF-A0A1F2T5P6-F1
#
_cell.length_a   1.000
_cell.length_b   1.000
_cell.length_c   1.000
_cell.angle_alpha   90.00
_cell.angle_beta   90.00
_cell.angle_gamma   90.00
#
_symmetry.space_group_name_H-M   'P 1'
#
loop_
_entity.id
_entity.type
_entity.pdbx_description
1 polymer ?
#
loop_
_entity_poly.entity_id
_entity_poly.type
_entity_poly.pdbx_seq_one_letter_code
_entity_poly.pdbx_strand_id
1 'polypeptide(L)' 'MNFEEFEAEALKLAPTARARLATKLLASLEALSDEENLRLWAEEAERRDQAWEASGEAGQSAEAVIQEARARLG' A
#
# COMPACT_ATOMS: atom_id res chain seq x y z
N MET A 1 11.33 17.38 -11.53
CA MET A 1 11.24 16.19 -10.67
C MET A 1 9.80 15.74 -10.67
N ASN A 2 9.49 14.58 -11.26
CA ASN A 2 8.17 13.97 -11.20
C ASN A 2 8.02 13.12 -9.92
N PHE A 3 6.85 12.51 -9.72
CA PHE A 3 6.57 11.74 -8.51
C PHE A 3 7.50 10.51 -8.40
N GLU A 4 7.72 9.83 -9.52
CA GLU A 4 8.56 8.64 -9.61
C GLU A 4 10.03 8.95 -9.27
N GLU A 5 10.55 10.09 -9.72
CA GLU A 5 11.88 10.59 -9.38
C GLU A 5 11.96 10.93 -7.89
N PHE A 6 10.93 11.54 -7.30
CA PHE A 6 10.89 11.82 -5.86
C PHE A 6 10.88 10.54 -5.03
N GLU A 7 10.06 9.56 -5.41
CA GLU A 7 10.00 8.25 -4.74
C GLU A 7 11.34 7.54 -4.81
N ALA A 8 11.96 7.50 -6.00
CA ALA A 8 13.28 6.89 -6.18
C ALA A 8 14.36 7.54 -5.31
N GLU A 9 14.38 8.88 -5.20
CA GLU A 9 15.31 9.58 -4.31
C GLU A 9 15.01 9.33 -2.82
N ALA A 10 13.74 9.31 -2.43
CA ALA A 10 13.34 9.00 -1.05
C ALA A 10 13.76 7.59 -0.64
N LEU A 11 13.69 6.63 -1.57
CA LEU A 11 14.12 5.24 -1.32
C LEU A 11 15.64 5.10 -1.20
N LYS A 12 16.46 6.06 -1.68
CA LYS A 12 17.92 6.07 -1.49
C LYS A 12 18.35 6.54 -0.09
N LEU A 13 17.47 7.16 0.68
CA LEU A 13 17.78 7.61 2.04
C LEU A 13 18.15 6.43 2.95
N ALA A 14 19.02 6.68 3.93
CA ALA A 14 19.32 5.72 4.98
C ALA A 14 18.03 5.29 5.74
N PRO A 15 17.94 4.06 6.27
CA PRO A 15 16.71 3.55 6.89
C PRO A 15 16.10 4.47 7.95
N THR A 16 16.92 5.09 8.79
CA THR A 16 16.47 6.03 9.83
C THR A 16 15.87 7.32 9.24
N ALA A 17 16.45 7.84 8.16
CA ALA A 17 15.93 9.01 7.46
C ALA A 17 14.63 8.69 6.70
N ARG A 18 14.52 7.50 6.09
CA ARG A 18 13.26 7.03 5.49
C ARG A 18 12.16 6.89 6.53
N ALA A 19 12.45 6.28 7.68
CA ALA A 19 11.48 6.15 8.77
C ALA A 19 10.98 7.53 9.23
N ARG A 20 11.89 8.50 9.41
CA ARG A 20 11.52 9.88 9.76
C ARG A 20 10.66 10.55 8.69
N LEU A 21 10.96 10.34 7.40
CA LEU A 21 10.16 10.86 6.29
C LEU A 21 8.77 10.20 6.29
N ALA A 22 8.69 8.89 6.45
CA ALA A 22 7.43 8.14 6.53
C ALA A 22 6.54 8.66 7.67
N THR A 23 7.10 8.90 8.87
CA THR A 23 6.35 9.49 9.98
C THR A 23 5.74 10.85 9.62
N LYS A 24 6.49 11.72 8.94
CA LYS A 24 5.98 13.05 8.51
C LYS A 24 4.89 12.93 7.45
N LEU A 25 5.06 12.02 6.50
CA LEU A 25 4.07 11.77 5.46
C LEU A 25 2.78 11.23 6.08
N LEU A 26 2.86 10.26 6.99
CA LEU A 26 1.69 9.73 7.70
C LEU A 26 0.97 10.83 8.49
N ALA A 27 1.69 11.63 9.27
CA ALA A 27 1.10 12.74 10.01
C ALA A 27 0.42 13.78 9.09
N SER A 28 0.92 13.97 7.86
CA SER A 28 0.27 14.87 6.90
C SER A 28 -1.07 14.36 6.38
N LEU A 29 -1.27 13.03 6.37
CA LEU A 29 -2.52 12.40 5.94
C LEU A 29 -3.59 12.44 7.06
N GLU A 30 -3.17 12.54 8.32
CA GLU A 30 -4.10 12.66 9.46
C GLU A 30 -4.86 14.00 9.48
N ALA A 31 -4.38 15.00 8.74
CA ALA A 31 -5.01 16.32 8.64
C ALA A 31 -6.05 16.43 7.51
N LEU A 32 -6.27 15.36 6.74
CA LEU A 32 -7.24 15.34 5.64
C LEU A 32 -8.67 15.38 6.18
N SER A 33 -9.56 16.03 5.44
CA SER A 33 -11.00 15.88 5.69
C SER A 33 -11.49 14.47 5.36
N ASP A 34 -12.62 14.06 5.94
CA ASP A 34 -13.22 12.75 5.66
C ASP A 34 -13.52 12.55 4.17
N GLU A 35 -13.92 13.60 3.46
CA GLU A 35 -14.19 13.58 2.02
C GLU A 35 -12.93 13.35 1.20
N GLU A 36 -11.85 14.07 1.51
CA GLU A 36 -10.55 13.89 0.83
C GLU A 36 -9.96 12.50 1.10
N ASN A 37 -10.09 12.03 2.34
CA ASN A 37 -9.63 10.71 2.75
C ASN A 37 -10.40 9.60 1.99
N LEU A 38 -11.73 9.70 1.94
CA LEU A 38 -12.57 8.76 1.20
C LEU A 38 -12.21 8.72 -0.29
N ARG A 39 -12.00 9.89 -0.90
CA ARG A 39 -11.60 9.96 -2.32
C ARG A 39 -10.27 9.24 -2.56
N LEU A 40 -9.25 9.51 -1.75
CA LEU A 40 -7.94 8.88 -1.90
C LEU A 40 -8.00 7.35 -1.71
N TRP A 41 -8.81 6.86 -0.77
CA TRP A 41 -9.03 5.42 -0.61
C TRP A 41 -9.73 4.78 -1.80
N ALA A 42 -10.72 5.46 -2.38
CA ALA A 42 -11.40 4.97 -3.58
C ALA A 42 -10.43 4.87 -4.77
N GLU A 43 -9.60 5.90 -4.98
CA GLU A 43 -8.56 5.91 -6.01
C GLU A 43 -7.53 4.78 -5.81
N GLU A 44 -7.07 4.57 -4.57
CA GLU A 44 -6.13 3.50 -4.24
C GLU A 44 -6.75 2.10 -4.40
N ALA A 45 -8.04 1.94 -4.06
CA ALA A 45 -8.75 0.69 -4.24
C ALA A 45 -8.84 0.31 -5.73
N GLU A 46 -9.23 1.27 -6.58
CA GLU A 46 -9.29 1.10 -8.03
C GLU A 46 -7.90 0.76 -8.61
N ARG A 47 -6.84 1.49 -8.20
CA ARG A 47 -5.47 1.21 -8.64
C ARG A 47 -5.03 -0.21 -8.28
N ARG A 48 -5.38 -0.68 -7.07
CA ARG A 48 -5.04 -2.04 -6.63
C ARG A 48 -5.82 -3.11 -7.37
N ASP A 49 -7.10 -2.87 -7.65
CA ASP A 49 -7.95 -3.76 -8.43
C ASP A 49 -7.38 -3.94 -9.85
N GLN A 50 -7.06 -2.82 -10.51
CA GLN A 50 -6.42 -2.84 -11.83
C GLN A 50 -5.06 -3.55 -11.82
N ALA A 51 -4.24 -3.32 -10.80
CA ALA A 51 -2.95 -4.00 -10.66
C ALA A 51 -3.09 -5.51 -10.42
N TRP A 52 -4.12 -5.92 -9.69
CA TRP A 52 -4.46 -7.32 -9.47
C TRP A 52 -4.91 -7.99 -10.77
N GLU A 53 -5.83 -7.38 -11.52
CA GLU A 53 -6.25 -7.89 -12.83
C GLU A 53 -5.07 -7.97 -13.81
N ALA A 54 -4.15 -6.99 -13.78
CA ALA A 54 -2.97 -6.95 -14.63
C ALA A 54 -1.88 -7.97 -14.25
N SER A 55 -1.82 -8.42 -12.98
CA SER A 55 -0.80 -9.39 -12.56
C SER A 55 -1.04 -10.78 -13.17
N GLY A 56 -2.29 -11.07 -13.57
CA GLY A 56 -2.71 -12.39 -14.04
C GLY A 56 -2.67 -13.45 -12.94
N GLU A 57 -2.47 -13.05 -11.69
CA GLU A 57 -2.50 -13.95 -10.54
C GLU A 57 -3.95 -14.40 -10.29
N ALA A 58 -4.17 -15.72 -10.36
CA ALA A 58 -5.46 -16.28 -9.97
C ALA A 58 -5.62 -16.16 -8.46
N GLY A 59 -6.77 -15.64 -8.03
CA GLY A 59 -7.17 -15.69 -6.62
C GLY A 59 -7.17 -17.14 -6.11
N GLN A 60 -6.76 -17.32 -4.86
CA GLN A 60 -6.91 -18.60 -4.18
C GLN A 60 -8.30 -18.70 -3.56
N SER A 61 -8.85 -19.92 -3.50
CA SER A 61 -10.12 -20.13 -2.82
C SER A 61 -9.98 -19.84 -1.33
N ALA A 62 -11.02 -19.25 -0.73
CA ALA A 62 -11.05 -18.98 0.70
C ALA A 62 -10.78 -20.25 1.54
N GLU A 63 -11.29 -21.40 1.07
CA GLU A 63 -11.05 -22.69 1.72
C GLU A 63 -9.55 -23.07 1.74
N ALA A 64 -8.85 -22.96 0.61
CA ALA A 64 -7.43 -23.28 0.51
C ALA A 64 -6.59 -22.37 1.42
N VAL A 65 -6.89 -21.06 1.41
CA VAL A 65 -6.20 -20.07 2.26
C VAL A 65 -6.41 -20.37 3.75
N ILE A 66 -7.64 -20.71 4.15
CA ILE A 66 -7.95 -21.05 5.56
C ILE A 66 -7.24 -22.34 5.99
N GLN A 67 -7.23 -23.37 5.12
CA GLN A 67 -6.54 -24.62 5.41
C GLN A 67 -5.04 -24.41 5.59
N GLU A 68 -4.40 -23.66 4.68
CA GLU A 68 -2.97 -23.33 4.76
C GLU A 68 -2.63 -22.54 6.04
N ALA A 69 -3.41 -21.51 6.36
CA ALA A 69 -3.20 -20.71 7.56
C ALA A 69 -3.26 -21.56 8.84
N ARG A 70 -4.22 -22.50 8.93
CA ARG A 70 -4.34 -23.43 10.06
C ARG A 70 -3.16 -24.39 10.13
N ALA A 71 -2.68 -24.89 9.00
CA ALA A 71 -1.53 -25.80 8.95
C ALA A 71 -0.24 -25.13 9.48
N ARG A 72 -0.07 -23.82 9.26
CA ARG A 72 1.09 -23.05 9.76
C ARG A 72 1.06 -22.76 11.26
N LEU A 73 -0.09 -22.95 11.93
CA LEU A 73 -0.25 -22.78 13.38
C LEU A 73 -0.02 -24.09 14.16
N GLY A 74 0.24 -25.20 13.47
CA GLY A 74 0.52 -26.52 14.04
C GLY A 74 1.96 -26.69 14.48
#